data_AF-A0A452QID1-F1
#
_entry.id   AF-A0A452QID1-F1
#
_cell.length_a   1.000
_cell.length_b   1.000
_cell.length_c   1.000
_cell.angle_alpha   90.00
_cell.angle_beta   90.00
_cell.angle_gamma   90.00
#
_symmetry.space_group_name_H-M   'P 1'
#
loop_
_entity.id
_entity.type
_entity.pdbx_description
1 polymer ?
#
loop_
_entity_poly.entity_id
_entity_poly.type
_entity_poly.pdbx_seq_one_letter_code
_entity_poly.pdbx_strand_id
1 'polypeptide(L)'
;HSTFCFPYLTSVHLSWAGWMQVDFYTTFLHHLAQVVPEIYSAEMDPDLEKQEESIQMSIFTPLEWYLFGEDPDICLEKLKHSGAFQLCGKVFKSGETTYSCRDCAIDPTCVLCMDCFQNSVHKNHRYKMHTSTGGGFCDCGDTEAWKTGPFCVSHEPGRAGTTKEVRILFLKIANYFKLDTMI
;
A
#
# COMPACT_ATOMS: atom_id res chain seq x y z
N HIS A 1 23.89 -13.63 -12.38
CA HIS A 1 23.52 -14.91 -11.73
C HIS A 1 24.06 -14.87 -10.32
N SER A 2 23.25 -14.44 -9.36
CA SER A 2 23.63 -14.39 -7.95
C SER A 2 22.44 -14.87 -7.14
N THR A 3 22.40 -16.17 -6.92
CA THR A 3 21.40 -16.85 -6.11
C THR A 3 21.72 -16.55 -4.64
N PHE A 4 21.04 -15.60 -4.03
CA PHE A 4 21.05 -15.47 -2.57
C PHE A 4 20.14 -16.56 -1.99
N CYS A 5 20.74 -17.70 -1.72
CA CYS A 5 20.14 -18.75 -0.92
C CYS A 5 20.26 -18.31 0.54
N PHE A 6 19.15 -17.82 1.14
CA PHE A 6 19.07 -17.55 2.58
C PHE A 6 18.55 -18.82 3.29
N PRO A 7 19.40 -19.62 3.95
CA PRO A 7 19.00 -20.84 4.64
C PRO A 7 18.15 -20.62 5.90
N TYR A 8 17.81 -19.38 6.26
CA TYR A 8 16.98 -19.04 7.41
C TYR A 8 15.47 -19.00 7.09
N LEU A 9 15.09 -18.75 5.82
CA LEU A 9 13.69 -18.62 5.39
C LEU A 9 12.93 -19.96 5.41
N THR A 10 13.63 -21.09 5.32
CA THR A 10 13.01 -22.44 5.29
C THR A 10 12.49 -22.90 6.65
N SER A 11 13.08 -22.42 7.75
CA SER A 11 12.62 -22.71 9.12
C SER A 11 11.34 -21.94 9.45
N VAL A 12 11.30 -20.67 9.05
CA VAL A 12 10.15 -19.77 9.22
C VAL A 12 8.97 -20.28 8.38
N HIS A 13 9.22 -20.73 7.15
CA HIS A 13 8.21 -21.30 6.25
C HIS A 13 7.34 -22.42 6.86
N LEU A 14 7.91 -23.27 7.73
CA LEU A 14 7.17 -24.37 8.37
C LEU A 14 6.38 -23.95 9.61
N SER A 15 6.79 -22.87 10.31
CA SER A 15 6.08 -22.41 11.50
C SER A 15 4.83 -21.61 11.17
N TRP A 16 4.81 -20.86 10.06
CA TRP A 16 3.70 -19.96 9.73
C TRP A 16 2.56 -20.64 8.96
N ALA A 17 2.85 -21.69 8.18
CA ALA A 17 1.81 -22.50 7.51
C ALA A 17 0.86 -23.22 8.50
N GLY A 18 1.27 -23.38 9.76
CA GLY A 18 0.47 -24.00 10.82
C GLY A 18 -0.62 -23.10 11.42
N TRP A 19 -0.62 -21.79 11.14
CA TRP A 19 -1.56 -20.81 11.75
C TRP A 19 -2.87 -20.64 10.96
N MET A 20 -3.11 -21.47 9.95
CA MET A 20 -4.34 -21.41 9.15
C MET A 20 -5.62 -21.86 9.90
N GLN A 21 -5.55 -22.13 11.20
CA GLN A 21 -6.73 -22.41 12.02
C GLN A 21 -6.66 -21.73 13.39
N VAL A 22 -7.71 -20.94 13.65
CA VAL A 22 -8.08 -20.24 14.89
C VAL A 22 -7.52 -18.82 15.04
N ASP A 23 -8.43 -17.86 14.89
CA ASP A 23 -8.37 -16.44 15.27
C ASP A 23 -7.00 -15.74 15.11
N PHE A 24 -6.60 -15.57 13.84
CA PHE A 24 -5.43 -14.76 13.50
C PHE A 24 -5.51 -13.37 14.11
N TYR A 25 -6.69 -12.75 14.20
CA TYR A 25 -6.82 -11.41 14.76
C TYR A 25 -6.35 -11.38 16.22
N THR A 26 -6.85 -12.26 17.07
CA THR A 26 -6.42 -12.34 18.48
C THR A 26 -4.95 -12.74 18.61
N THR A 27 -4.49 -13.69 17.79
CA THR A 27 -3.09 -14.14 17.78
C THR A 27 -2.14 -13.02 17.37
N PHE A 28 -2.46 -12.30 16.29
CA PHE A 28 -1.66 -11.22 15.75
C PHE A 28 -1.63 -10.05 16.72
N LEU A 29 -2.75 -9.71 17.37
CA LEU A 29 -2.77 -8.70 18.43
C LEU A 29 -1.88 -9.09 19.62
N HIS A 30 -1.90 -10.36 20.03
CA HIS A 30 -1.03 -10.84 21.09
C HIS A 30 0.45 -10.78 20.69
N HIS A 31 0.78 -11.14 19.46
CA HIS A 31 2.12 -11.02 18.87
C HIS A 31 2.58 -9.56 18.82
N LEU A 32 1.73 -8.64 18.33
CA LEU A 32 2.00 -7.21 18.33
C LEU A 32 2.29 -6.67 19.74
N ALA A 33 1.52 -7.11 20.74
CA ALA A 33 1.71 -6.68 22.13
C ALA A 33 3.07 -7.09 22.71
N GLN A 34 3.71 -8.14 22.16
CA GLN A 34 5.05 -8.57 22.55
C GLN A 34 6.14 -7.84 21.74
N VAL A 35 5.96 -7.75 20.42
CA VAL A 35 6.98 -7.24 19.49
C VAL A 35 7.06 -5.71 19.47
N VAL A 36 5.93 -5.00 19.54
CA VAL A 36 5.91 -3.53 19.45
C VAL A 36 6.70 -2.88 20.59
N PRO A 37 6.58 -3.30 21.87
CA PRO A 37 7.41 -2.77 22.93
C PRO A 37 8.91 -3.07 22.76
N GLU A 38 9.29 -4.21 22.18
CA GLU A 38 10.70 -4.53 21.92
C GLU A 38 11.31 -3.62 20.86
N ILE A 39 10.57 -3.36 19.77
CA ILE A 39 10.99 -2.50 18.67
C ILE A 39 11.03 -1.02 19.10
N TYR A 40 9.98 -0.54 19.78
CA TYR A 40 9.81 0.89 20.10
C TYR A 40 10.14 1.24 21.56
N SER A 41 10.85 0.38 22.30
CA SER A 41 11.31 0.72 23.65
C SER A 41 12.24 1.94 23.65
N ALA A 42 12.35 2.61 24.80
CA ALA A 42 12.97 3.93 24.95
C ALA A 42 14.46 4.01 24.55
N GLU A 43 15.12 2.88 24.31
CA GLU A 43 16.45 2.82 23.70
C GLU A 43 16.29 2.65 22.19
N MET A 44 15.92 3.72 21.49
CA MET A 44 15.94 3.73 20.02
C MET A 44 17.35 3.37 19.55
N ASP A 45 17.49 2.28 18.79
CA ASP A 45 18.71 2.00 18.03
C ASP A 45 18.95 3.24 17.14
N PRO A 46 20.13 3.89 17.21
CA PRO A 46 20.41 5.04 16.35
C PRO A 46 20.37 4.69 14.85
N ASP A 47 20.39 3.39 14.52
CA ASP A 47 20.25 2.86 13.17
C ASP A 47 18.78 2.62 12.80
N LEU A 48 18.19 3.59 12.10
CA LEU A 48 16.82 3.56 11.60
C LEU A 48 16.59 2.43 10.59
N GLU A 49 17.56 2.11 9.73
CA GLU A 49 17.40 1.07 8.69
C GLU A 49 17.18 -0.31 9.33
N LYS A 50 17.91 -0.59 10.41
CA LYS A 50 17.79 -1.86 11.14
C LYS A 50 16.47 -1.97 11.92
N GLN A 51 15.94 -0.83 12.39
CA GLN A 51 14.61 -0.78 13.00
C GLN A 51 13.51 -1.06 11.97
N GLU A 52 13.59 -0.45 10.79
CA GLU A 52 12.69 -0.71 9.68
C GLU A 52 12.71 -2.18 9.25
N GLU A 53 13.89 -2.79 9.15
CA GLU A 53 14.01 -4.22 8.82
C GLU A 53 13.36 -5.11 9.89
N SER A 54 13.53 -4.78 11.17
CA SER A 54 12.90 -5.49 12.29
C SER A 54 11.36 -5.40 12.25
N ILE A 55 10.82 -4.22 11.97
CA ILE A 55 9.37 -3.99 11.79
C ILE A 55 8.88 -4.79 10.58
N GLN A 56 9.60 -4.70 9.45
CA GLN A 56 9.25 -5.39 8.21
C GLN A 56 9.15 -6.91 8.43
N MET A 57 10.13 -7.50 9.13
CA MET A 57 10.15 -8.94 9.35
C MET A 57 9.17 -9.39 10.43
N SER A 58 9.00 -8.62 11.50
CA SER A 58 8.28 -9.06 12.70
C SER A 58 6.79 -8.72 12.68
N ILE A 59 6.38 -7.66 11.97
CA ILE A 59 4.99 -7.17 11.97
C ILE A 59 4.37 -7.31 10.59
N PHE A 60 5.08 -6.82 9.59
CA PHE A 60 4.58 -6.58 8.25
C PHE A 60 4.53 -7.85 7.40
N THR A 61 5.61 -8.62 7.37
CA THR A 61 5.66 -9.90 6.65
C THR A 61 4.57 -10.86 7.14
N PRO A 62 4.37 -11.13 8.45
CA PRO A 62 3.28 -12.00 8.92
C PRO A 62 1.88 -11.54 8.49
N LEU A 63 1.65 -10.22 8.49
CA LEU A 63 0.38 -9.64 8.06
C LEU A 63 0.15 -9.82 6.56
N GLU A 64 1.16 -9.59 5.73
CA GLU A 64 1.09 -9.80 4.28
C GLU A 64 0.76 -11.27 3.95
N TRP A 65 1.48 -12.21 4.55
CA TRP A 65 1.24 -13.65 4.35
C TRP A 65 -0.17 -14.07 4.78
N TYR A 66 -0.67 -13.55 5.91
CA TYR A 66 -2.05 -13.81 6.34
C TYR A 66 -3.07 -13.27 5.34
N LEU A 67 -2.88 -12.03 4.89
CA LEU A 67 -3.82 -11.37 3.98
C LEU A 67 -3.82 -11.99 2.58
N PHE A 68 -2.68 -12.47 2.09
CA PHE A 68 -2.57 -13.09 0.77
C PHE A 68 -2.92 -14.58 0.81
N GLY A 69 -2.72 -15.28 1.93
CA GLY A 69 -2.92 -16.72 2.05
C GLY A 69 -1.94 -17.57 1.21
N GLU A 70 -1.01 -16.91 0.54
CA GLU A 70 0.09 -17.46 -0.25
C GLU A 70 1.27 -16.48 -0.22
N ASP A 71 2.38 -16.85 -0.88
CA ASP A 71 3.55 -15.98 -1.01
C ASP A 71 3.17 -14.58 -1.55
N PRO A 72 3.49 -13.50 -0.82
CA PRO A 72 3.13 -12.13 -1.19
C PRO A 72 3.61 -11.70 -2.57
N ASP A 73 4.83 -12.06 -2.97
CA ASP A 73 5.39 -11.68 -4.26
C ASP A 73 4.64 -12.38 -5.39
N ILE A 74 4.31 -13.67 -5.22
CA ILE A 74 3.49 -14.43 -6.16
C ILE A 74 2.10 -13.81 -6.27
N CYS A 75 1.47 -13.46 -5.14
CA CYS A 75 0.14 -12.87 -5.14
C CYS A 75 0.14 -11.48 -5.80
N LEU A 76 1.15 -10.66 -5.52
CA LEU A 76 1.34 -9.34 -6.12
C LEU A 76 1.52 -9.45 -7.64
N GLU A 77 2.31 -10.39 -8.14
CA GLU A 77 2.46 -10.64 -9.56
C GLU A 77 1.14 -11.09 -10.20
N LYS A 78 0.39 -11.99 -9.57
CA LYS A 78 -0.96 -12.37 -10.04
C LYS A 78 -1.90 -11.18 -10.09
N LEU A 79 -1.85 -10.31 -9.08
CA LEU A 79 -2.67 -9.11 -9.02
C LEU A 79 -2.28 -8.11 -10.11
N LYS A 80 -0.99 -7.86 -10.36
CA LYS A 80 -0.46 -7.05 -11.49
C LYS A 80 -1.02 -7.51 -12.82
N HIS A 81 -1.05 -8.82 -13.06
CA HIS A 81 -1.55 -9.39 -14.32
C HIS A 81 -3.07 -9.52 -14.40
N SER A 82 -3.79 -9.39 -13.28
CA SER A 82 -5.25 -9.52 -13.25
C SER A 82 -6.00 -8.36 -13.91
N GLY A 83 -5.32 -7.26 -14.27
CA GLY A 83 -5.92 -6.09 -14.92
C GLY A 83 -7.03 -5.42 -14.10
N ALA A 84 -7.16 -5.78 -12.82
CA ALA A 84 -8.34 -5.49 -12.02
C ALA A 84 -8.14 -4.32 -11.05
N PHE A 85 -7.09 -3.53 -11.18
CA PHE A 85 -6.90 -2.37 -10.30
C PHE A 85 -7.76 -1.20 -10.77
N GLN A 86 -8.89 -1.03 -10.10
CA GLN A 86 -9.71 0.18 -10.23
C GLN A 86 -9.03 1.40 -9.59
N LEU A 87 -8.00 1.18 -8.76
CA LEU A 87 -7.20 2.22 -8.09
C LEU A 87 -5.84 2.37 -8.79
N CYS A 88 -5.42 3.61 -9.03
CA CYS A 88 -4.09 3.90 -9.56
C CYS A 88 -3.01 3.69 -8.50
N GLY A 89 -3.13 4.35 -7.34
CA GLY A 89 -2.19 4.18 -6.22
C GLY A 89 -0.73 4.54 -6.52
N LYS A 90 -0.44 5.26 -7.62
CA LYS A 90 0.92 5.70 -7.94
C LYS A 90 1.44 6.56 -6.79
N VAL A 91 2.53 6.11 -6.16
CA VAL A 91 3.25 6.87 -5.14
C VAL A 91 4.06 7.99 -5.79
N PHE A 92 3.97 9.20 -5.26
CA PHE A 92 4.68 10.34 -5.82
C PHE A 92 6.12 10.41 -5.36
N LYS A 93 7.00 10.78 -6.29
CA LYS A 93 8.40 11.11 -5.98
C LYS A 93 8.56 12.60 -5.72
N SER A 94 9.62 12.95 -4.99
CA SER A 94 9.98 14.36 -4.81
C SER A 94 10.18 15.04 -6.16
N GLY A 95 9.57 16.22 -6.32
CA GLY A 95 9.58 16.97 -7.58
C GLY A 95 8.49 16.58 -8.58
N GLU A 96 7.73 15.50 -8.37
CA GLU A 96 6.61 15.16 -9.26
C GLU A 96 5.45 16.15 -9.11
N THR A 97 4.80 16.48 -10.24
CA THR A 97 3.61 17.33 -10.23
C THR A 97 2.36 16.51 -9.93
N THR A 98 1.55 17.01 -9.00
CA THR A 98 0.24 16.46 -8.61
C THR A 98 -0.88 17.44 -8.90
N TYR A 99 -2.09 16.92 -9.09
CA TYR A 99 -3.25 17.69 -9.55
C TYR A 99 -4.43 17.52 -8.60
N SER A 100 -4.93 18.61 -8.03
CA SER A 100 -6.13 18.60 -7.19
C SER A 100 -7.27 19.36 -7.87
N CYS A 101 -8.44 18.73 -8.05
CA CYS A 101 -9.62 19.38 -8.62
C CYS A 101 -10.42 20.10 -7.54
N ARG A 102 -10.59 21.42 -7.67
CA ARG A 102 -11.32 22.23 -6.69
C ARG A 102 -12.83 22.00 -6.70
N ASP A 103 -13.35 21.54 -7.83
CA ASP A 103 -14.79 21.35 -8.01
C ASP A 103 -15.21 19.97 -7.51
N CYS A 104 -14.35 18.96 -7.67
CA CYS A 104 -14.69 17.55 -7.43
C CYS A 104 -14.04 16.93 -6.20
N ALA A 105 -12.91 17.43 -5.70
CA ALA A 105 -12.27 16.86 -4.51
C ALA A 105 -13.18 16.97 -3.28
N ILE A 106 -13.16 15.93 -2.44
CA ILE A 106 -13.85 15.93 -1.15
C ILE A 106 -13.08 16.77 -0.14
N ASP A 107 -11.76 16.68 -0.13
CA ASP A 107 -10.88 17.51 0.70
C ASP A 107 -9.59 17.94 -0.03
N PRO A 108 -8.79 18.86 0.53
CA PRO A 108 -7.59 19.40 -0.14
C PRO A 108 -6.44 18.40 -0.34
N THR A 109 -6.50 17.22 0.27
CA THR A 109 -5.49 16.17 0.13
C THR A 109 -5.71 15.29 -1.10
N CYS A 110 -6.91 15.33 -1.71
CA CYS A 110 -7.23 14.55 -2.89
C CYS A 110 -6.43 15.02 -4.13
N VAL A 111 -5.63 14.13 -4.70
CA VAL A 111 -4.68 14.41 -5.77
C VAL A 111 -4.62 13.31 -6.81
N LEU A 112 -4.34 13.72 -8.05
CA LEU A 112 -4.12 12.83 -9.19
C LEU A 112 -2.68 12.96 -9.69
N CYS A 113 -2.12 11.86 -10.18
CA CYS A 113 -0.92 11.90 -11.02
C CYS A 113 -1.24 12.53 -12.39
N MET A 114 -0.19 12.94 -13.10
CA MET A 114 -0.31 13.50 -14.46
C MET A 114 -1.18 12.64 -15.38
N ASP A 115 -0.88 11.34 -15.47
CA ASP A 115 -1.57 10.43 -16.40
C ASP A 115 -3.06 10.29 -16.06
N CYS A 116 -3.39 10.19 -14.78
CA CYS A 116 -4.79 10.11 -14.35
C CYS A 116 -5.53 11.42 -14.58
N PHE A 117 -4.89 12.56 -14.28
CA PHE A 117 -5.48 13.86 -14.52
C PHE A 117 -5.81 14.09 -16.00
N GLN A 118 -4.85 13.86 -16.90
CA GLN A 118 -5.00 14.04 -18.35
C GLN A 118 -6.07 13.12 -18.97
N ASN A 119 -6.29 11.95 -18.36
CA ASN A 119 -7.28 10.97 -18.81
C ASN A 119 -8.57 10.98 -17.98
N SER A 120 -8.81 12.04 -17.20
CA SER A 120 -10.03 12.20 -16.41
C SER A 120 -10.86 13.38 -16.89
N VAL A 121 -12.07 13.51 -16.34
CA VAL A 121 -12.93 14.68 -16.52
C VAL A 121 -12.33 15.96 -15.91
N HIS A 122 -11.44 15.81 -14.92
CA HIS A 122 -10.96 16.92 -14.09
C HIS A 122 -10.06 17.91 -14.81
N LYS A 123 -9.49 17.53 -15.96
CA LYS A 123 -8.73 18.47 -16.81
C LYS A 123 -9.56 19.63 -17.35
N ASN A 124 -10.88 19.48 -17.37
CA ASN A 124 -11.83 20.49 -17.82
C ASN A 124 -12.46 21.28 -16.66
N HIS A 125 -12.02 21.03 -15.41
CA HIS A 125 -12.51 21.71 -14.21
C HIS A 125 -11.49 22.72 -13.70
N ARG A 126 -11.80 23.43 -12.62
CA ARG A 126 -10.81 24.24 -11.90
C ARG A 126 -9.94 23.33 -11.07
N TYR A 127 -8.64 23.36 -11.32
CA TYR A 127 -7.66 22.55 -10.60
C TYR A 127 -6.49 23.39 -10.08
N LYS A 128 -5.72 22.80 -9.17
CA LYS A 128 -4.45 23.33 -8.68
C LYS A 128 -3.36 22.29 -8.90
N MET A 129 -2.19 22.77 -9.34
CA MET A 129 -0.98 21.96 -9.43
C MET A 129 -0.12 22.17 -8.19
N HIS A 130 0.47 21.09 -7.72
CA HIS A 130 1.43 21.10 -6.62
C HIS A 130 2.66 20.30 -7.00
N THR A 131 3.81 20.69 -6.47
CA THR A 131 5.02 19.87 -6.53
C THR A 131 5.05 19.01 -5.28
N SER A 132 5.05 17.68 -5.43
CA SER A 132 5.19 16.76 -4.31
C SER A 132 6.59 16.89 -3.71
N THR A 133 6.67 16.89 -2.39
CA THR A 133 7.94 16.76 -1.65
C THR A 133 8.45 15.32 -1.62
N GLY A 134 7.65 14.37 -2.12
CA GLY A 134 7.85 12.93 -2.00
C GLY A 134 6.83 12.33 -1.04
N GLY A 135 6.39 11.09 -1.31
CA GLY A 135 5.30 10.45 -0.60
C GLY A 135 3.91 10.88 -1.10
N GLY A 136 2.86 10.31 -0.49
CA GLY A 136 1.48 10.42 -0.97
C GLY A 136 1.21 9.59 -2.24
N PHE A 137 -0.06 9.42 -2.60
CA PHE A 137 -0.45 8.57 -3.73
C PHE A 137 -1.57 9.18 -4.56
N CYS A 138 -1.68 8.73 -5.80
CA CYS A 138 -2.77 9.10 -6.69
C CYS A 138 -4.10 8.48 -6.24
N ASP A 139 -5.10 9.32 -5.99
CA ASP A 139 -6.45 8.94 -5.54
C ASP A 139 -7.38 8.55 -6.70
N CYS A 140 -6.84 8.36 -7.90
CA CYS A 140 -7.63 7.85 -9.01
C CYS A 140 -8.15 6.46 -8.65
N GLY A 141 -9.47 6.31 -8.70
CA GLY A 141 -10.21 5.11 -8.34
C GLY A 141 -10.80 5.11 -6.94
N ASP A 142 -10.41 6.06 -6.10
CA ASP A 142 -10.96 6.17 -4.75
C ASP A 142 -12.30 6.92 -4.80
N THR A 143 -13.38 6.17 -4.61
CA THR A 143 -14.74 6.74 -4.62
C THR A 143 -15.02 7.67 -3.43
N GLU A 144 -14.18 7.63 -2.39
CA GLU A 144 -14.28 8.49 -1.21
C GLU A 144 -13.45 9.77 -1.32
N ALA A 145 -12.59 9.90 -2.34
CA ALA A 145 -11.79 11.11 -2.59
C ALA A 145 -12.49 12.14 -3.50
N TRP A 146 -13.45 11.69 -4.32
CA TRP A 146 -14.07 12.52 -5.37
C TRP A 146 -15.59 12.52 -5.31
N LYS A 147 -16.20 13.71 -5.27
CA LYS A 147 -17.66 13.90 -5.39
C LYS A 147 -18.20 13.35 -6.72
N THR A 148 -17.41 13.50 -7.79
CA THR A 148 -17.74 13.06 -9.15
C THR A 148 -16.45 12.69 -9.90
N GLY A 149 -16.54 11.77 -10.85
CA GLY A 149 -15.41 11.36 -11.69
C GLY A 149 -14.25 10.70 -10.92
N PRO A 150 -14.51 9.67 -10.08
CA PRO A 150 -13.44 9.03 -9.29
C PRO A 150 -12.41 8.28 -10.16
N PHE A 151 -12.74 7.92 -11.39
CA PHE A 151 -11.87 7.15 -12.28
C PHE A 151 -11.38 7.99 -13.48
N CYS A 152 -10.16 7.71 -13.94
CA CYS A 152 -9.71 8.08 -15.28
C CYS A 152 -9.98 6.93 -16.26
N VAL A 153 -9.93 7.18 -17.56
CA VAL A 153 -10.21 6.18 -18.61
C VAL A 153 -9.41 4.87 -18.42
N SER A 154 -8.16 4.95 -17.99
CA SER A 154 -7.30 3.77 -17.80
C SER A 154 -7.62 2.95 -16.54
N HIS A 155 -8.33 3.53 -15.58
CA HIS A 155 -8.67 2.88 -14.30
C HIS A 155 -10.18 2.73 -14.13
N GLU A 156 -10.97 2.95 -15.18
CA GLU A 156 -12.40 2.67 -15.13
C GLU A 156 -12.66 1.18 -14.84
N PRO A 157 -13.64 0.86 -13.98
CA PRO A 157 -14.07 -0.52 -13.76
C PRO A 157 -14.49 -1.20 -15.07
N GLY A 158 -13.62 -2.03 -15.64
CA GLY A 158 -14.04 -3.09 -16.55
C GLY A 158 -15.01 -4.03 -15.80
N ARG A 159 -15.93 -4.71 -16.52
CA ARG A 159 -16.98 -5.62 -15.97
C ARG A 159 -16.50 -6.78 -15.05
N ALA A 160 -15.24 -6.81 -14.61
CA ALA A 160 -14.74 -7.79 -13.66
C ALA A 160 -14.87 -7.28 -12.22
N GLY A 161 -15.93 -7.74 -11.55
CA GLY A 161 -16.11 -7.53 -10.12
C GLY A 161 -15.02 -8.24 -9.33
N THR A 162 -14.25 -7.46 -8.56
CA THR A 162 -13.40 -7.99 -7.49
C THR A 162 -13.71 -7.19 -6.22
N THR A 163 -13.78 -7.88 -5.09
CA THR A 163 -14.24 -7.39 -3.79
C THR A 163 -13.36 -6.25 -3.29
N LYS A 164 -13.97 -5.08 -3.07
CA LYS A 164 -13.34 -3.81 -2.69
C LYS A 164 -12.57 -3.87 -1.36
N GLU A 165 -12.96 -4.76 -0.45
CA GLU A 165 -12.58 -4.69 0.97
C GLU A 165 -11.16 -5.24 1.26
N VAL A 166 -10.71 -6.28 0.55
CA VAL A 166 -9.38 -6.87 0.77
C VAL A 166 -8.26 -5.98 0.18
N ARG A 167 -8.55 -5.26 -0.90
CA ARG A 167 -7.58 -4.46 -1.64
C ARG A 167 -7.31 -3.08 -1.05
N ILE A 168 -8.33 -2.43 -0.48
CA ILE A 168 -8.15 -1.16 0.24
C ILE A 168 -7.29 -1.39 1.48
N LEU A 169 -7.46 -2.52 2.17
CA LEU A 169 -6.62 -2.90 3.30
C LEU A 169 -5.17 -3.14 2.85
N PHE A 170 -4.95 -3.85 1.74
CA PHE A 170 -3.62 -4.06 1.17
C PHE A 170 -2.92 -2.78 0.73
N LEU A 171 -3.61 -1.88 0.04
CA LEU A 171 -3.02 -0.60 -0.35
C LEU A 171 -2.78 0.29 0.87
N LYS A 172 -3.66 0.29 1.87
CA LYS A 172 -3.44 1.02 3.12
C LYS A 172 -2.25 0.47 3.90
N ILE A 173 -2.07 -0.85 3.96
CA ILE A 173 -0.94 -1.53 4.60
C ILE A 173 0.35 -1.28 3.81
N ALA A 174 0.38 -1.56 2.51
CA ALA A 174 1.54 -1.29 1.65
C ALA A 174 1.92 0.21 1.57
N ASN A 175 0.96 1.12 1.72
CA ASN A 175 1.21 2.57 1.76
C ASN A 175 1.66 3.06 3.14
N TYR A 176 1.21 2.44 4.23
CA TYR A 176 1.73 2.74 5.58
C TYR A 176 3.24 2.43 5.66
N PHE A 177 3.74 1.47 4.88
CA PHE A 177 5.14 1.04 4.94
C PHE A 177 6.05 1.77 3.94
N LYS A 178 5.49 2.61 3.05
CA LYS A 178 6.27 3.48 2.17
C LYS A 178 6.40 4.91 2.70
N LEU A 179 5.88 5.20 3.88
CA LEU A 179 6.13 6.48 4.55
C LEU A 179 7.52 6.55 5.20
N ASP A 180 8.21 5.42 5.43
CA ASP A 180 9.47 5.42 6.19
C ASP A 180 10.75 5.47 5.34
N THR A 181 10.70 5.24 4.02
CA THR A 181 11.88 5.48 3.14
C THR A 181 12.14 6.97 2.80
N MET A 182 11.57 7.89 3.59
CA MET A 182 11.80 9.34 3.47
C MET A 182 12.05 10.02 4.82
N ILE A 183 12.98 9.46 5.60
CA ILE A 183 13.88 10.25 6.45
C ILE A 183 15.32 9.91 6.07
#